data_AF-A0A0A0EZU6-F1
#
_entry.id   AF-A0A0A0EZU6-F1
#
_cell.length_a   1.000
_cell.length_b   1.000
_cell.length_c   1.000
_cell.angle_alpha   90.00
_cell.angle_beta   90.00
_cell.angle_gamma   90.00
#
_symmetry.space_group_name_H-M   'P 1'
#
loop_
_entity.id
_entity.type
_entity.pdbx_description
1 polymer ?
#
loop_
_entity_poly.entity_id
_entity_poly.type
_entity_poly.pdbx_seq_one_letter_code
_entity_poly.pdbx_strand_id
1 'polypeptide(L)'
;MPYDTWTGASSDPRARVALSPTAVAGFDALLHELHPDATRVEPDRLHRLINWLLTLPDETAHDVLERRLRRIDELRMMLLDPDWDSDPAMAARLGKLFDYIDRDDDLIADHEPLLGLLDDVLLIELAWPAFASEADEYRDFSAYRSEEHPTGSGDEQRAAWIRDRLAEIALWRHKLRVNDSHYVHRGHPEDPFKVV
;
A
#
# COMPACT_ATOMS: atom_id res chain seq x y z
N MET A 1 10.50 -60.79 7.79
CA MET A 1 9.96 -59.43 7.65
C MET A 1 11.10 -58.50 7.28
N PRO A 2 11.28 -58.09 6.02
CA PRO A 2 12.00 -56.87 5.71
C PRO A 2 11.00 -55.71 5.74
N TYR A 3 11.31 -54.65 6.49
CA TYR A 3 10.51 -53.43 6.46
C TYR A 3 10.71 -52.74 5.11
N ASP A 4 9.57 -52.40 4.50
CA ASP A 4 9.47 -51.66 3.26
C ASP A 4 10.24 -50.35 3.29
N THR A 5 10.82 -50.07 2.13
CA THR A 5 11.38 -48.80 1.69
C THR A 5 10.41 -47.65 1.89
N TRP A 6 10.63 -46.80 2.89
CA TRP A 6 10.14 -45.43 2.84
C TRP A 6 11.20 -44.58 2.12
N THR A 7 11.15 -44.60 0.79
CA THR A 7 11.68 -43.48 0.01
C THR A 7 10.76 -42.30 0.31
N GLY A 8 11.05 -41.59 1.40
CA GLY A 8 10.57 -40.24 1.57
C GLY A 8 11.06 -39.48 0.36
N ALA A 9 10.16 -39.24 -0.59
CA ALA A 9 10.37 -38.23 -1.60
C ALA A 9 10.60 -36.94 -0.82
N SER A 10 11.87 -36.58 -0.64
CA SER A 10 12.26 -35.23 -0.28
C SER A 10 11.82 -34.38 -1.48
N SER A 11 10.53 -33.99 -1.50
CA SER A 11 10.10 -32.83 -2.25
C SER A 11 10.69 -31.66 -1.49
N ASP A 12 11.88 -31.26 -1.91
CA ASP A 12 12.40 -29.95 -1.54
C ASP A 12 11.35 -28.92 -1.98
N PRO A 13 10.72 -28.17 -1.07
CA PRO A 13 9.80 -27.10 -1.46
C PRO A 13 10.49 -26.06 -2.36
N ARG A 14 11.84 -25.98 -2.30
CA ARG A 14 12.65 -25.13 -3.18
C ARG A 14 12.63 -25.55 -4.65
N ALA A 15 12.21 -26.78 -4.96
CA ALA A 15 12.22 -27.32 -6.32
C ALA A 15 10.90 -27.11 -7.09
N ARG A 16 9.85 -26.57 -6.45
CA ARG A 16 8.49 -26.53 -7.03
C ARG A 16 8.02 -25.17 -7.56
N VAL A 17 8.59 -24.06 -7.09
CA VAL A 17 8.25 -22.73 -7.64
C VAL A 17 9.04 -22.49 -8.93
N ALA A 18 8.57 -23.09 -10.02
CA ALA A 18 9.13 -22.86 -11.34
C ALA A 18 8.59 -21.54 -11.90
N LEU A 19 9.26 -20.43 -11.59
CA LEU A 19 8.93 -19.12 -12.16
C LEU A 19 9.23 -19.13 -13.67
N SER A 20 8.17 -19.18 -14.47
CA SER A 20 8.30 -19.07 -15.93
C SER A 20 8.81 -17.68 -16.32
N PRO A 21 9.81 -17.54 -17.21
CA PRO A 21 10.23 -16.24 -17.73
C PRO A 21 9.08 -15.44 -18.34
N THR A 22 8.09 -16.11 -18.93
CA THR A 22 6.88 -15.49 -19.47
C THR A 22 5.98 -14.94 -18.37
N ALA A 23 5.82 -15.66 -17.26
CA ALA A 23 5.02 -15.21 -16.12
C ALA A 23 5.65 -13.98 -15.45
N VAL A 24 6.97 -14.00 -15.25
CA VAL A 24 7.73 -12.85 -14.73
C VAL A 24 7.59 -11.63 -15.63
N ALA A 25 7.68 -11.82 -16.96
CA ALA A 25 7.51 -10.73 -17.91
C ALA A 25 6.07 -10.16 -17.91
N GLY A 26 5.06 -11.03 -17.76
CA GLY A 26 3.65 -10.61 -17.63
C GLY A 26 3.40 -9.82 -16.35
N PHE A 27 3.96 -10.28 -15.23
CA PHE A 27 3.91 -9.59 -13.94
C PHE A 27 4.56 -8.20 -14.01
N ASP A 28 5.78 -8.13 -14.56
CA ASP A 28 6.50 -6.86 -14.70
C ASP A 28 5.76 -5.89 -15.64
N ALA A 29 5.17 -6.38 -16.73
CA ALA A 29 4.34 -5.57 -17.61
C ALA A 29 3.11 -4.99 -16.89
N LEU A 30 2.37 -5.83 -16.17
CA LEU A 30 1.23 -5.39 -15.37
C LEU A 30 1.65 -4.35 -14.32
N LEU A 31 2.74 -4.60 -13.60
CA LEU A 31 3.26 -3.68 -12.59
C LEU A 31 3.52 -2.29 -13.18
N HIS A 32 4.10 -2.20 -14.38
CA HIS A 32 4.35 -0.91 -15.04
C HIS A 32 3.08 -0.28 -15.65
N GLU A 33 2.05 -1.07 -15.94
CA GLU A 33 0.73 -0.53 -16.28
C GLU A 33 0.03 0.10 -15.07
N LEU A 34 0.23 -0.47 -13.87
CA LEU A 34 -0.31 0.06 -12.62
C LEU A 34 0.49 1.26 -12.12
N HIS A 35 1.82 1.16 -12.16
CA HIS A 35 2.75 2.17 -11.68
C HIS A 35 3.97 2.25 -12.61
N PRO A 36 3.99 3.17 -13.59
CA PRO A 36 5.06 3.27 -14.60
C PRO A 36 6.46 3.45 -14.03
N ASP A 37 6.58 4.08 -12.86
CA ASP A 37 7.84 4.36 -12.18
C ASP A 37 8.24 3.24 -11.20
N ALA A 38 7.57 2.08 -11.25
CA ALA A 38 7.88 0.96 -10.39
C ALA A 38 9.29 0.42 -10.65
N THR A 39 9.93 -0.10 -9.61
CA THR A 39 11.18 -0.85 -9.80
C THR A 39 10.88 -2.18 -10.46
N ARG A 40 11.62 -2.50 -11.53
CA ARG A 40 11.52 -3.80 -12.22
C ARG A 40 11.74 -4.98 -11.29
N VAL A 41 11.04 -6.06 -11.58
CA VAL A 41 11.10 -7.28 -10.79
C VAL A 41 12.21 -8.17 -11.34
N GLU A 42 13.30 -8.27 -10.58
CA GLU A 42 14.40 -9.17 -10.92
C GLU A 42 14.15 -10.58 -10.35
N PRO A 43 14.27 -11.65 -11.15
CA PRO A 43 14.07 -13.03 -10.68
C PRO A 43 14.90 -13.37 -9.44
N ASP A 44 16.15 -12.91 -9.38
CA ASP A 44 17.03 -13.17 -8.24
C ASP A 44 16.56 -12.52 -6.95
N ARG A 45 15.91 -11.35 -7.04
CA ARG A 45 15.32 -10.66 -5.89
C ARG A 45 14.11 -11.42 -5.37
N LEU A 46 13.27 -11.92 -6.28
CA LEU A 46 12.11 -12.75 -5.95
C LEU A 46 12.55 -14.05 -5.26
N HIS A 47 13.55 -14.75 -5.81
CA HIS A 47 14.12 -15.94 -5.17
C HIS A 47 14.68 -15.65 -3.76
N ARG A 48 15.35 -14.51 -3.54
CA ARG A 48 15.82 -14.14 -2.19
C ARG A 48 14.66 -13.92 -1.22
N LEU A 49 13.58 -13.30 -1.67
CA LEU A 49 12.41 -13.05 -0.85
C LEU A 49 11.68 -14.36 -0.49
N ILE A 50 11.49 -15.26 -1.46
CA ILE A 50 10.94 -16.60 -1.24
C ILE A 50 11.79 -17.33 -0.19
N ASN A 51 13.12 -17.35 -0.38
CA ASN A 51 14.02 -18.01 0.56
C ASN A 51 13.93 -17.42 1.97
N TRP A 52 13.84 -16.10 2.10
CA TRP A 52 13.65 -15.44 3.39
C TRP A 52 12.32 -15.81 4.04
N LEU A 53 11.22 -15.79 3.28
CA LEU A 53 9.89 -16.13 3.78
C LEU A 53 9.84 -17.58 4.30
N LEU A 54 10.46 -18.52 3.58
CA LEU A 54 10.59 -19.92 3.98
C LEU A 54 11.51 -20.13 5.20
N THR A 55 12.25 -19.12 5.66
CA THR A 55 13.00 -19.20 6.92
C THR A 55 12.17 -18.84 8.15
N LEU A 56 11.01 -18.21 7.95
CA LEU A 56 10.12 -17.81 9.04
C LEU A 56 9.23 -18.99 9.47
N PRO A 57 8.79 -19.01 10.74
CA PRO A 57 7.68 -19.88 11.14
C PRO A 57 6.42 -19.55 10.35
N ASP A 58 5.63 -20.56 9.99
CA ASP A 58 4.43 -20.41 9.16
C ASP A 58 3.48 -19.32 9.69
N GLU A 59 3.14 -19.32 10.98
CA GLU A 59 2.26 -18.30 11.59
C GLU A 59 2.81 -16.87 11.36
N THR A 60 4.10 -16.66 11.60
CA THR A 60 4.75 -15.36 11.39
C THR A 60 4.74 -14.96 9.91
N ALA A 61 4.93 -15.92 9.02
CA ALA A 61 4.93 -15.66 7.58
C ALA A 61 3.53 -15.23 7.11
N HIS A 62 2.47 -15.92 7.55
CA HIS A 62 1.09 -15.55 7.27
C HIS A 62 0.75 -14.16 7.83
N ASP A 63 1.07 -13.88 9.10
CA ASP A 63 0.84 -12.56 9.71
C ASP A 63 1.50 -11.41 8.91
N VAL A 64 2.69 -11.65 8.36
CA VAL A 64 3.40 -10.67 7.53
C VAL A 64 2.68 -10.43 6.21
N LEU A 65 2.21 -11.49 5.55
CA LEU A 65 1.50 -11.41 4.27
C LEU A 65 0.13 -10.76 4.46
N GLU A 66 -0.69 -11.26 5.39
CA GLU A 66 -2.03 -10.73 5.68
C GLU A 66 -2.00 -9.23 5.99
N ARG A 67 -1.05 -8.78 6.82
CA ARG A 67 -0.91 -7.37 7.15
C ARG A 67 -0.70 -6.48 5.93
N ARG A 68 0.00 -6.98 4.90
CA ARG A 68 0.24 -6.26 3.65
C ARG A 68 -0.98 -6.35 2.73
N LEU A 69 -1.62 -7.51 2.66
CA LEU A 69 -2.84 -7.73 1.88
C LEU A 69 -4.03 -6.90 2.36
N ARG A 70 -4.08 -6.47 3.63
CA ARG A 70 -5.14 -5.54 4.11
C ARG A 70 -5.27 -4.24 3.29
N ARG A 71 -4.21 -3.83 2.59
CA ARG A 71 -4.26 -2.69 1.66
C ARG A 71 -5.19 -2.95 0.47
N ILE A 72 -5.29 -4.20 0.01
CA ILE A 72 -6.20 -4.61 -1.07
C ILE A 72 -7.65 -4.45 -0.61
N ASP A 73 -7.98 -4.89 0.61
CA ASP A 73 -9.33 -4.72 1.16
C ASP A 73 -9.72 -3.24 1.27
N GLU A 74 -8.79 -2.39 1.69
CA GLU A 74 -8.99 -0.93 1.74
C GLU A 74 -9.34 -0.37 0.36
N LEU A 75 -8.58 -0.75 -0.67
CA LEU A 75 -8.82 -0.32 -2.06
C LEU A 75 -10.14 -0.87 -2.62
N ARG A 76 -10.52 -2.09 -2.24
CA ARG A 76 -11.84 -2.67 -2.59
C ARG A 76 -12.97 -1.86 -1.97
N MET A 77 -12.86 -1.52 -0.68
CA MET A 77 -13.85 -0.69 0.01
C MET A 77 -13.96 0.69 -0.63
N MET A 78 -12.84 1.32 -1.00
CA MET A 78 -12.82 2.60 -1.70
C MET A 78 -13.60 2.57 -3.01
N LEU A 79 -13.44 1.53 -3.83
CA LEU A 79 -14.16 1.40 -5.10
C LEU A 79 -15.65 1.03 -4.95
N LEU A 80 -16.01 0.39 -3.84
CA LEU A 80 -17.40 0.00 -3.58
C LEU A 80 -18.21 1.12 -2.89
N ASP A 81 -17.55 2.16 -2.38
CA ASP A 81 -18.21 3.26 -1.70
C ASP A 81 -18.87 4.21 -2.71
N PRO A 82 -20.22 4.25 -2.78
CA PRO A 82 -20.93 5.12 -3.72
C PRO A 82 -20.79 6.61 -3.38
N ASP A 83 -20.37 6.94 -2.15
CA ASP A 83 -20.13 8.32 -1.72
C ASP A 83 -18.67 8.74 -1.97
N TRP A 84 -17.83 7.86 -2.51
CA TRP A 84 -16.48 8.19 -2.97
C TRP A 84 -16.44 8.34 -4.49
N ASP A 85 -15.82 9.41 -4.98
CA ASP A 85 -15.70 9.70 -6.41
C ASP A 85 -14.26 9.42 -6.86
N SER A 86 -13.97 8.13 -7.03
CA SER A 86 -12.70 7.69 -7.57
C SER A 86 -12.54 8.11 -9.02
N ASP A 87 -11.34 8.60 -9.36
CA ASP A 87 -10.98 8.93 -10.74
C ASP A 87 -11.16 7.70 -11.65
N PRO A 88 -11.83 7.82 -12.82
CA PRO A 88 -12.02 6.68 -13.72
C PRO A 88 -10.72 5.98 -14.14
N ALA A 89 -9.60 6.70 -14.26
CA ALA A 89 -8.32 6.08 -14.56
C ALA A 89 -7.76 5.31 -13.35
N MET A 90 -8.02 5.78 -12.12
CA MET A 90 -7.72 5.01 -10.91
C MET A 90 -8.54 3.73 -10.85
N ALA A 91 -9.86 3.82 -11.04
CA ALA A 91 -10.75 2.66 -11.03
C ALA A 91 -10.33 1.61 -12.07
N ALA A 92 -9.91 2.05 -13.26
CA ALA A 92 -9.38 1.14 -14.29
C ALA A 92 -8.07 0.44 -13.87
N ARG A 93 -7.15 1.15 -13.19
CA ARG A 93 -5.91 0.54 -12.66
C ARG A 93 -6.22 -0.47 -11.55
N LEU A 94 -7.09 -0.12 -10.61
CA LEU A 94 -7.51 -1.02 -9.54
C LEU A 94 -8.26 -2.25 -10.07
N GLY A 95 -9.05 -2.08 -11.13
CA GLY A 95 -9.66 -3.21 -11.85
C GLY A 95 -8.61 -4.21 -12.35
N LYS A 96 -7.53 -3.73 -12.99
CA LYS A 96 -6.44 -4.61 -13.44
C LYS A 96 -5.69 -5.30 -12.28
N LEU A 97 -5.54 -4.60 -11.16
CA LEU A 97 -4.93 -5.14 -9.95
C LEU A 97 -5.79 -6.30 -9.39
N PHE A 98 -7.10 -6.09 -9.24
CA PHE A 98 -8.01 -7.14 -8.74
C PHE A 98 -8.18 -8.28 -9.75
N ASP A 99 -8.25 -7.97 -11.04
CA ASP A 99 -8.26 -8.97 -12.10
C ASP A 99 -7.01 -9.86 -12.08
N TYR A 100 -5.89 -9.40 -11.51
CA TYR A 100 -4.70 -10.23 -11.30
C TYR A 100 -4.85 -11.09 -10.03
N ILE A 101 -5.15 -10.46 -8.90
CA ILE A 101 -5.30 -11.11 -7.58
C ILE A 101 -6.36 -12.22 -7.60
N ASP A 102 -7.41 -12.07 -8.42
CA ASP A 102 -8.49 -13.06 -8.50
C ASP A 102 -8.19 -14.20 -9.52
N ARG A 103 -6.94 -14.39 -9.99
CA ARG A 103 -6.55 -15.45 -10.96
C ARG A 103 -5.79 -16.61 -10.29
N ASP A 104 -6.34 -17.81 -10.42
CA ASP A 104 -5.73 -19.06 -9.90
C ASP A 104 -4.35 -19.48 -10.49
N ASP A 105 -3.92 -18.93 -11.64
CA ASP A 105 -2.71 -19.35 -12.38
C ASP A 105 -1.85 -18.13 -12.77
N ASP A 106 -1.48 -17.37 -11.75
CA ASP A 106 -0.69 -16.15 -11.80
C ASP A 106 0.83 -16.41 -11.64
N LEU A 107 1.63 -15.45 -11.13
CA LEU A 107 3.08 -15.60 -11.07
C LEU A 107 3.49 -16.76 -10.14
N ILE A 108 2.77 -16.96 -9.04
CA ILE A 108 2.93 -18.08 -8.13
C ILE A 108 1.54 -18.64 -7.84
N ALA A 109 1.19 -19.73 -8.52
CA ALA A 109 -0.15 -20.29 -8.40
C ALA A 109 -0.64 -20.46 -6.94
N ASP A 110 -1.87 -20.02 -6.69
CA ASP A 110 -2.52 -19.94 -5.36
C ASP A 110 -2.50 -21.24 -4.53
N HIS A 111 -2.44 -22.38 -5.21
CA HIS A 111 -2.41 -23.68 -4.56
C HIS A 111 -1.06 -23.99 -3.88
N GLU A 112 -0.02 -23.18 -4.10
CA GLU A 112 1.25 -23.31 -3.41
C GLU A 112 1.15 -22.72 -1.99
N PRO A 113 1.24 -23.54 -0.94
CA PRO A 113 1.04 -23.08 0.44
C PRO A 113 2.00 -21.95 0.80
N LEU A 114 1.50 -20.90 1.44
CA LEU A 114 2.21 -19.68 1.85
C LEU A 114 2.74 -18.80 0.69
N LEU A 115 3.20 -19.40 -0.41
CA LEU A 115 3.84 -18.69 -1.52
C LEU A 115 2.87 -18.15 -2.55
N GLY A 116 1.67 -18.73 -2.67
CA GLY A 116 0.62 -18.25 -3.59
C GLY A 116 0.13 -16.82 -3.31
N LEU A 117 0.37 -16.30 -2.10
CA LEU A 117 0.01 -14.92 -1.76
C LEU A 117 1.18 -13.93 -1.96
N LEU A 118 2.36 -14.42 -2.30
CA LEU A 118 3.57 -13.62 -2.26
C LEU A 118 3.64 -12.62 -3.41
N ASP A 119 3.24 -13.05 -4.61
CA ASP A 119 3.20 -12.21 -5.79
C ASP A 119 2.10 -11.15 -5.71
N ASP A 120 0.94 -11.46 -5.14
CA ASP A 120 -0.08 -10.47 -4.76
C ASP A 120 0.48 -9.41 -3.82
N VAL A 121 1.13 -9.83 -2.74
CA VAL A 121 1.79 -8.94 -1.80
C VAL A 121 2.85 -8.09 -2.50
N LEU A 122 3.62 -8.67 -3.41
CA LEU A 122 4.63 -7.93 -4.16
C LEU A 122 4.00 -6.91 -5.11
N LEU A 123 2.94 -7.28 -5.79
CA LEU A 123 2.24 -6.40 -6.73
C LEU A 123 1.69 -5.19 -5.99
N ILE A 124 0.97 -5.40 -4.88
CA ILE A 124 0.43 -4.29 -4.10
C ILE A 124 1.54 -3.43 -3.49
N GLU A 125 2.63 -4.01 -2.97
CA GLU A 125 3.72 -3.23 -2.36
C GLU A 125 4.48 -2.38 -3.38
N LEU A 126 4.73 -2.92 -4.57
CA LEU A 126 5.46 -2.21 -5.63
C LEU A 126 4.59 -1.18 -6.34
N ALA A 127 3.28 -1.44 -6.46
CA ALA A 127 2.33 -0.51 -7.05
C ALA A 127 1.73 0.49 -6.05
N TRP A 128 1.90 0.29 -4.73
CA TRP A 128 1.32 1.15 -3.68
C TRP A 128 1.51 2.65 -3.91
N PRO A 129 2.68 3.15 -4.35
CA PRO A 129 2.84 4.59 -4.61
C PRO A 129 1.85 5.17 -5.62
N ALA A 130 1.32 4.36 -6.56
CA ALA A 130 0.28 4.80 -7.49
C ALA A 130 -1.07 5.03 -6.82
N PHE A 131 -1.35 4.34 -5.71
CA PHE A 131 -2.64 4.32 -5.03
C PHE A 131 -2.64 5.11 -3.71
N ALA A 132 -1.46 5.33 -3.13
CA ALA A 132 -1.29 5.82 -1.77
C ALA A 132 -2.02 7.14 -1.49
N SER A 133 -1.93 8.12 -2.39
CA SER A 133 -2.57 9.43 -2.20
C SER A 133 -4.08 9.31 -2.11
N GLU A 134 -4.70 8.57 -3.04
CA GLU A 134 -6.16 8.42 -3.07
C GLU A 134 -6.66 7.56 -1.90
N ALA A 135 -5.93 6.51 -1.55
CA ALA A 135 -6.21 5.70 -0.37
C ALA A 135 -6.14 6.51 0.94
N ASP A 136 -5.17 7.41 1.07
CA ASP A 136 -5.04 8.30 2.23
C ASP A 136 -6.19 9.32 2.28
N GLU A 137 -6.59 9.90 1.15
CA GLU A 137 -7.74 10.80 1.04
C GLU A 137 -9.06 10.09 1.38
N TYR A 138 -9.26 8.87 0.88
CA TYR A 138 -10.42 8.04 1.19
C TYR A 138 -10.50 7.67 2.68
N ARG A 139 -9.36 7.31 3.30
CA ARG A 139 -9.28 7.07 4.75
C ARG A 139 -9.69 8.30 5.54
N ASP A 140 -9.20 9.47 5.14
CA ASP A 140 -9.53 10.74 5.80
C ASP A 140 -11.02 11.09 5.66
N PHE A 141 -11.58 10.91 4.46
CA PHE A 141 -13.01 11.11 4.20
C PHE A 141 -13.88 10.15 5.04
N SER A 142 -13.49 8.88 5.12
CA SER A 142 -14.19 7.87 5.91
C SER A 142 -14.18 8.21 7.41
N ALA A 143 -13.03 8.68 7.93
CA ALA A 143 -12.93 9.16 9.31
C ALA A 143 -13.82 10.38 9.55
N TYR A 144 -13.77 11.38 8.65
CA TYR A 144 -14.61 12.58 8.73
C TYR A 144 -16.10 12.23 8.78
N ARG A 145 -16.58 11.32 7.91
CA ARG A 145 -17.99 10.88 7.94
C ARG A 145 -18.37 10.21 9.26
N SER A 146 -17.48 9.39 9.81
CA SER A 146 -17.72 8.70 11.08
C SER A 146 -17.73 9.65 12.29
N GLU A 147 -17.03 10.77 12.21
CA GLU A 147 -16.91 11.73 13.32
C GLU A 147 -17.98 12.82 13.23
N GLU A 148 -18.09 13.47 12.07
CA GLU A 148 -18.91 14.67 11.87
C GLU A 148 -20.35 14.37 11.43
N HIS A 149 -20.64 13.13 10.98
CA HIS A 149 -21.97 12.69 10.55
C HIS A 149 -22.66 13.67 9.57
N PRO A 150 -21.98 14.07 8.48
CA PRO A 150 -22.51 15.05 7.55
C PRO A 150 -23.79 14.51 6.90
N THR A 151 -24.73 15.41 6.61
CA THR A 151 -25.99 15.06 5.94
C THR A 151 -25.93 15.41 4.45
N GLY A 152 -26.78 14.76 3.65
CA GLY A 152 -26.86 14.98 2.20
C GLY A 152 -26.29 13.81 1.40
N SER A 153 -26.21 14.01 0.09
CA SER A 153 -25.58 13.10 -0.88
C SER A 153 -24.07 12.97 -0.66
N GLY A 154 -23.45 11.91 -1.19
CA GLY A 154 -21.99 11.73 -1.13
C GLY A 154 -21.21 12.93 -1.62
N ASP A 155 -21.65 13.57 -2.72
CA ASP A 155 -21.02 14.78 -3.26
C ASP A 155 -21.07 15.95 -2.27
N GLU A 156 -22.19 16.14 -1.57
CA GLU A 156 -22.34 17.18 -0.56
C GLU A 156 -21.47 16.92 0.67
N GLN A 157 -21.39 15.65 1.09
CA GLN A 157 -20.53 15.22 2.20
C GLN A 157 -19.05 15.40 1.85
N ARG A 158 -18.60 14.99 0.64
CA ARG A 158 -17.23 15.23 0.17
C ARG A 158 -16.91 16.71 0.09
N ALA A 159 -17.83 17.53 -0.42
CA ALA A 159 -17.64 18.97 -0.47
C ALA A 159 -17.53 19.59 0.93
N ALA A 160 -18.26 19.09 1.93
CA ALA A 160 -18.12 19.52 3.32
C ALA A 160 -16.75 19.15 3.90
N TRP A 161 -16.35 17.89 3.74
CA TRP A 161 -15.04 17.40 4.15
C TRP A 161 -13.89 18.24 3.56
N ILE A 162 -13.89 18.48 2.24
CA ILE A 162 -12.86 19.29 1.58
C ILE A 162 -12.82 20.71 2.15
N ARG A 163 -13.97 21.35 2.37
CA ARG A 163 -14.02 22.71 2.95
C ARG A 163 -13.40 22.74 4.34
N ASP A 164 -13.72 21.76 5.18
CA ASP A 164 -13.25 21.71 6.56
C ASP A 164 -11.75 21.43 6.61
N ARG A 165 -11.24 20.49 5.81
CA ARG A 165 -9.79 20.23 5.67
C ARG A 165 -9.03 21.45 5.16
N LEU A 166 -9.58 22.19 4.21
CA LEU A 166 -8.97 23.45 3.74
C LEU A 166 -8.95 24.52 4.83
N ALA A 167 -10.01 24.63 5.63
CA ALA A 167 -10.09 25.57 6.76
C ALA A 167 -9.05 25.22 7.84
N GLU A 168 -8.88 23.92 8.15
CA GLU A 168 -7.85 23.44 9.07
C GLU A 168 -6.45 23.79 8.57
N ILE A 169 -6.12 23.47 7.31
CA ILE A 169 -4.81 23.81 6.71
C ILE A 169 -4.55 25.32 6.76
N ALA A 170 -5.57 26.14 6.48
CA ALA A 170 -5.45 27.60 6.54
C ALA A 170 -5.16 28.08 7.98
N LEU A 171 -5.83 27.49 8.98
CA LEU A 171 -5.58 27.79 10.39
C LEU A 171 -4.17 27.38 10.82
N TRP A 172 -3.71 26.19 10.43
CA TRP A 172 -2.33 25.72 10.69
C TRP A 172 -1.29 26.65 10.07
N ARG A 173 -1.44 27.02 8.80
CA ARG A 173 -0.57 28.00 8.11
C ARG A 173 -0.58 29.35 8.81
N HIS A 174 -1.74 29.79 9.30
CA HIS A 174 -1.83 31.03 10.06
C HIS A 174 -1.07 30.97 11.38
N LYS A 175 -1.23 29.89 12.16
CA LYS A 175 -0.51 29.66 13.41
C LYS A 175 1.00 29.64 13.21
N LEU A 176 1.50 28.95 12.18
CA LEU A 176 2.93 28.92 11.84
C LEU A 176 3.47 30.33 11.57
N ARG A 177 2.78 31.12 10.72
CA ARG A 177 3.19 32.49 10.40
C ARG A 177 3.26 33.40 11.63
N VAL A 178 2.24 33.33 12.50
CA VAL A 178 2.20 34.12 13.74
C VAL A 178 3.34 33.70 14.68
N ASN A 179 3.59 32.40 14.82
CA ASN A 179 4.68 31.88 15.63
C ASN A 179 6.05 32.34 15.12
N ASP A 180 6.31 32.22 13.81
CA ASP A 180 7.56 32.70 13.18
C ASP A 180 7.76 34.21 13.38
N SER A 181 6.68 35.00 13.32
CA SER A 181 6.72 36.44 13.57
C SER A 181 7.09 36.78 15.02
N HIS A 182 6.77 35.91 15.98
CA HIS A 182 7.12 36.10 17.39
C HIS A 182 8.59 35.80 17.71
N TYR A 183 9.29 34.99 16.90
CA TYR A 183 10.72 34.74 17.08
C TYR A 183 11.63 35.82 16.47
N VAL A 184 11.15 36.58 15.48
CA VAL A 184 11.93 37.66 14.85
C VAL A 184 11.89 38.99 15.64
N HIS A 185 11.01 39.12 16.65
CA HIS A 185 10.86 40.36 17.44
C HIS A 185 11.45 40.31 18.87
N ARG A 186 12.29 39.32 19.20
CA ARG A 186 12.95 39.22 20.51
C ARG A 186 14.47 39.06 20.35
N GLY A 187 15.16 40.15 20.02
CA GLY A 187 16.62 40.13 19.98
C GLY A 187 17.30 41.35 19.37
N HIS A 188 17.23 42.51 20.04
CA HIS A 188 18.38 43.40 20.16
C HIS A 188 18.31 44.16 21.50
N PRO A 189 18.71 43.54 22.63
CA PRO A 189 19.20 44.28 23.77
C PRO A 189 20.67 44.68 23.56
N GLU A 190 21.14 45.62 24.38
CA GLU A 190 22.52 46.12 24.52
C GLU A 190 22.91 47.29 23.58
N ASP A 191 22.32 48.46 23.87
CA ASP A 191 23.08 49.72 23.89
C ASP A 191 24.32 49.54 24.79
N PRO A 192 25.52 49.97 24.38
CA PRO A 192 26.72 49.79 25.18
C PRO A 192 26.73 50.76 26.37
N PHE A 193 26.76 50.23 27.58
CA PHE A 193 27.01 50.98 28.81
C PHE A 193 28.31 51.80 28.70
N LYS A 194 28.22 53.13 28.84
CA LYS A 194 29.39 54.01 29.00
C LYS A 194 29.72 54.21 30.48
N VAL A 195 30.97 53.94 30.85
CA VAL A 195 31.58 54.25 32.14
C VAL A 195 31.93 55.74 32.20
N VAL A 196 31.49 56.45 33.24
CA VAL A 196 32.11 57.67 33.78
C VAL A 196 32.04 57.62 35.30
#